data_AF-A0A1B6C0M3-F1
#
_entry.id   AF-A0A1B6C0M3-F1
#
_cell.length_a   1.000
_cell.length_b   1.000
_cell.length_c   1.000
_cell.angle_alpha   90.00
_cell.angle_beta   90.00
_cell.angle_gamma   90.00
#
_symmetry.space_group_name_H-M   'P 1'
#
loop_
_entity.id
_entity.type
_entity.pdbx_description
1 polymer ?
#
loop_
_entity_poly.entity_id
_entity_poly.type
_entity_poly.pdbx_seq_one_letter_code
_entity_poly.pdbx_strand_id
1 'polypeptide(L)'
;MKIVLAAVFIFGFLLAQLQCCNLAECIDEYAPVCGFNHFSHKKLKFRNRCFLAQHNLCEGTSFSLANMLCCTLQCPKDDSPVCGYDQSNHQAQTFDSDCYLYLHNACYRTNFMPDKRNLC
;
A
#
# COMPACT_ATOMS: atom_id res chain seq x y z
N MET A 1 -33.49 -18.83 10.88
CA MET A 1 -33.11 -17.77 9.91
C MET A 1 -31.61 -17.39 9.90
N LYS A 2 -30.71 -18.17 10.52
CA LYS A 2 -29.24 -17.90 10.50
C LYS A 2 -28.48 -18.60 9.36
N ILE A 3 -29.08 -19.64 8.78
CA ILE A 3 -28.45 -20.51 7.77
C ILE A 3 -28.44 -19.84 6.38
N VAL A 4 -29.45 -19.02 6.07
CA VAL A 4 -29.58 -18.35 4.76
C VAL A 4 -28.49 -17.29 4.56
N LEU A 5 -28.11 -16.55 5.62
CA LEU A 5 -27.02 -15.56 5.52
C LEU A 5 -25.68 -16.21 5.18
N ALA A 6 -25.33 -17.34 5.83
CA ALA A 6 -24.06 -18.01 5.59
C ALA A 6 -23.93 -18.52 4.14
N ALA A 7 -25.02 -19.06 3.56
CA ALA A 7 -25.03 -19.53 2.18
C ALA A 7 -24.87 -18.40 1.16
N VAL A 8 -25.48 -17.22 1.41
CA VAL A 8 -25.33 -16.03 0.54
C VAL A 8 -23.90 -15.49 0.56
N PHE A 9 -23.25 -15.48 1.72
CA PHE A 9 -21.85 -15.08 1.84
C PHE A 9 -20.90 -16.05 1.13
N ILE A 10 -21.11 -17.37 1.27
CA ILE A 10 -20.27 -18.39 0.64
C ILE A 10 -20.46 -18.39 -0.89
N PHE A 11 -21.69 -18.30 -1.40
CA PHE A 11 -21.96 -18.22 -2.84
C PHE A 11 -21.45 -16.92 -3.45
N GLY A 12 -21.56 -15.79 -2.75
CA GLY A 12 -20.99 -14.51 -3.19
C GLY A 12 -19.46 -14.55 -3.29
N PHE A 13 -18.79 -15.22 -2.34
CA PHE A 13 -17.34 -15.41 -2.34
C PHE A 13 -16.87 -16.37 -3.45
N LEU A 14 -17.62 -17.46 -3.69
CA LEU A 14 -17.32 -18.43 -4.75
C LEU A 14 -17.48 -17.83 -6.16
N LEU A 15 -18.51 -16.99 -6.36
CA LEU A 15 -18.72 -16.25 -7.61
C LEU A 15 -17.65 -15.19 -7.84
N ALA A 16 -17.19 -14.50 -6.80
CA ALA A 16 -16.10 -13.53 -6.90
C ALA A 16 -14.77 -14.19 -7.34
N GLN A 17 -14.46 -15.39 -6.85
CA GLN A 17 -13.28 -16.16 -7.30
C GLN A 17 -13.40 -16.61 -8.76
N LEU A 18 -14.60 -17.01 -9.20
CA LEU A 18 -14.86 -17.42 -10.58
C LEU A 18 -14.76 -16.25 -11.59
N GLN A 19 -15.02 -15.03 -11.12
CA GLN A 19 -15.06 -13.82 -11.95
C GLN A 19 -13.66 -13.28 -12.31
N CYS A 20 -12.63 -13.65 -11.56
CA CYS A 20 -11.26 -13.26 -11.87
C CYS A 20 -10.60 -14.04 -13.01
N CYS A 21 -11.02 -15.29 -13.22
CA CYS A 21 -10.57 -16.09 -14.36
C CYS A 21 -11.13 -15.61 -15.72
N ASN A 22 -12.06 -14.65 -15.73
CA ASN A 22 -12.66 -14.09 -16.95
C ASN A 22 -12.40 -12.59 -17.14
N LEU A 23 -11.67 -11.94 -16.23
CA LEU A 23 -11.36 -10.52 -16.37
C LEU A 23 -10.15 -10.33 -17.28
N ALA A 24 -10.34 -9.53 -18.34
CA ALA A 24 -9.35 -9.00 -19.28
C ALA A 24 -7.90 -9.42 -18.98
N GLU A 25 -7.40 -10.34 -19.79
CA GLU A 25 -6.02 -10.82 -19.70
C GLU A 25 -5.07 -9.62 -19.82
N CYS A 26 -4.23 -9.44 -18.80
CA CYS A 26 -3.24 -8.39 -18.82
C CYS A 26 -2.22 -8.71 -19.92
N ILE A 27 -1.98 -7.75 -20.81
CA ILE A 27 -0.84 -7.83 -21.74
C ILE A 27 0.43 -7.98 -20.90
N ASP A 28 1.29 -8.93 -21.27
CA ASP A 28 2.58 -9.17 -20.61
C ASP A 28 3.64 -8.14 -21.02
N GLU A 29 3.30 -6.86 -20.84
CA GLU A 29 4.22 -5.74 -20.97
C GLU A 29 4.94 -5.53 -19.63
N TYR A 30 6.28 -5.51 -19.65
CA TYR A 30 7.07 -5.24 -18.46
C TYR A 30 7.26 -3.73 -18.23
N ALA A 31 6.38 -3.17 -17.40
CA ALA A 31 6.39 -1.76 -16.99
C ALA A 31 6.14 -1.66 -15.48
N PRO A 32 7.13 -2.03 -14.63
CA PRO A 32 6.89 -2.38 -13.24
C PRO A 32 6.38 -1.21 -12.40
N VAL A 33 5.47 -1.52 -11.48
CA VAL A 33 4.89 -0.54 -10.54
C VAL A 33 5.03 -1.02 -9.10
N CYS A 34 5.06 -0.08 -8.16
CA CYS A 34 4.94 -0.34 -6.74
C CYS A 34 3.49 -0.10 -6.31
N GLY A 35 2.88 -1.12 -5.69
CA GLY A 35 1.61 -1.00 -5.01
C GLY A 35 1.80 -0.91 -3.50
N PHE A 36 1.07 0.00 -2.86
CA PHE A 36 1.03 0.14 -1.41
C PHE A 36 -0.40 0.06 -0.90
N ASN A 37 -0.63 -0.76 0.11
CA ASN A 37 -1.93 -0.91 0.75
C ASN A 37 -1.94 -0.11 2.06
N HIS A 38 -2.69 0.99 2.10
CA HIS A 38 -2.73 1.90 3.24
C HIS A 38 -3.32 1.28 4.51
N PHE A 39 -4.17 0.25 4.40
CA PHE A 39 -4.82 -0.40 5.54
C PHE A 39 -3.93 -1.46 6.18
N SER A 40 -3.24 -2.26 5.36
CA SER A 40 -2.37 -3.35 5.84
C SER A 40 -0.89 -2.97 5.93
N HIS A 41 -0.53 -1.77 5.48
CA HIS A 41 0.84 -1.28 5.34
C HIS A 41 1.75 -2.18 4.47
N LYS A 42 1.15 -3.07 3.67
CA LYS A 42 1.89 -3.96 2.77
C LYS A 42 2.31 -3.24 1.51
N LYS A 43 3.49 -3.58 1.00
CA LYS A 43 4.05 -3.10 -0.27
C LYS A 43 4.36 -4.29 -1.18
N LEU A 44 3.99 -4.19 -2.45
CA LEU A 44 4.23 -5.24 -3.46
C LEU A 44 4.64 -4.61 -4.80
N LYS A 45 5.53 -5.29 -5.52
CA LYS A 45 5.86 -4.93 -6.90
C LYS A 45 4.98 -5.72 -7.85
N PHE A 46 4.43 -5.05 -8.85
CA PHE A 46 3.65 -5.67 -9.91
C PHE A 46 4.35 -5.48 -11.25
N ARG A 47 4.19 -6.43 -12.16
CA ARG A 47 4.79 -6.38 -13.52
C ARG A 47 4.38 -5.12 -14.28
N ASN A 48 3.12 -4.71 -14.12
CA ASN A 48 2.57 -3.47 -14.63
C ASN A 48 1.29 -3.08 -13.86
N ARG A 49 0.70 -1.94 -14.23
CA ARG A 49 -0.54 -1.42 -13.62
C ARG A 49 -1.74 -2.36 -13.76
N CYS A 50 -1.80 -3.16 -14.84
CA CYS A 50 -2.89 -4.11 -15.06
C CYS A 50 -2.82 -5.23 -14.02
N PHE A 51 -1.65 -5.82 -13.81
CA PHE A 51 -1.46 -6.87 -12.79
C PHE A 51 -1.74 -6.36 -11.37
N LEU A 52 -1.50 -5.08 -11.06
CA LEU A 52 -1.93 -4.48 -9.79
C LEU A 52 -3.47 -4.45 -9.68
N ALA A 53 -4.16 -3.94 -10.70
CA ALA A 53 -5.62 -3.86 -10.70
C ALA A 53 -6.27 -5.25 -10.63
N GLN A 54 -5.72 -6.22 -11.37
CA GLN A 54 -6.15 -7.61 -11.33
C GLN A 54 -5.98 -8.20 -9.92
N HIS A 55 -4.82 -7.99 -9.27
CA HIS A 55 -4.59 -8.47 -7.90
C HIS A 55 -5.58 -7.86 -6.90
N ASN A 56 -5.89 -6.57 -7.01
CA ASN A 56 -6.91 -5.93 -6.18
C ASN A 56 -8.29 -6.59 -6.35
N LEU A 57 -8.68 -6.86 -7.60
CA LEU A 57 -9.96 -7.49 -7.89
C LEU A 57 -10.02 -8.93 -7.36
N CYS A 58 -8.98 -9.73 -7.61
CA CYS A 58 -9.02 -11.17 -7.34
C CYS A 58 -8.80 -11.53 -5.88
N GLU A 59 -7.92 -10.79 -5.22
CA GLU A 59 -7.59 -11.04 -3.82
C GLU A 59 -8.43 -10.19 -2.87
N GLY A 60 -9.34 -9.35 -3.39
CA GLY A 60 -10.10 -8.39 -2.59
C GLY A 60 -9.19 -7.41 -1.86
N THR A 61 -8.07 -7.03 -2.48
CA THR A 61 -7.07 -6.12 -1.89
C THR A 61 -7.22 -4.69 -2.42
N SER A 62 -6.55 -3.75 -1.75
CA SER A 62 -6.68 -2.31 -2.00
C SER A 62 -5.31 -1.62 -2.16
N PHE A 63 -4.44 -2.18 -3.00
CA PHE A 63 -3.16 -1.56 -3.34
C PHE A 63 -3.36 -0.33 -4.22
N SER A 64 -2.67 0.76 -3.88
CA SER A 64 -2.61 2.03 -4.61
C SER A 64 -1.24 2.20 -5.26
N LEU A 65 -1.14 2.93 -6.37
CA LEU A 65 0.15 3.22 -7.00
C LEU A 65 1.02 4.13 -6.11
N ALA A 66 2.14 3.58 -5.65
CA ALA A 66 3.14 4.26 -4.84
C ALA A 66 4.40 4.57 -5.67
N ASN A 67 5.29 5.40 -5.10
CA ASN A 67 6.62 5.62 -5.68
C ASN A 67 7.40 4.29 -5.67
N MET A 68 8.20 4.02 -6.71
CA MET A 68 9.02 2.81 -6.78
C MET A 68 9.98 2.68 -5.58
N LEU A 69 10.44 3.82 -5.04
CA LEU A 69 11.22 3.91 -3.81
C LEU A 69 10.54 3.20 -2.63
N CYS A 70 9.21 3.26 -2.52
CA CYS A 70 8.46 2.57 -1.47
C CYS A 70 8.78 1.07 -1.46
N CYS A 71 8.84 0.44 -2.64
CA CYS A 71 9.08 -1.00 -2.77
C CYS A 71 10.57 -1.39 -2.86
N THR A 72 11.48 -0.45 -3.11
CA THR A 72 12.92 -0.75 -3.25
C THR A 72 13.73 -0.39 -2.02
N LEU A 73 13.32 0.64 -1.28
CA LEU A 73 14.04 1.08 -0.10
C LEU A 73 13.82 0.09 1.06
N GLN A 74 14.92 -0.33 1.66
CA GLN A 74 14.98 -1.11 2.89
C GLN A 74 15.65 -0.25 3.94
N CYS A 75 14.95 -0.01 5.04
CA CYS A 75 15.50 0.71 6.17
C CYS A 75 16.09 -0.28 7.16
N PRO A 76 17.32 -0.02 7.66
CA PRO A 76 17.84 -0.78 8.79
C PRO A 76 16.93 -0.56 10.00
N LYS A 77 16.85 -1.58 10.87
CA LYS A 77 16.30 -1.38 12.21
C LYS A 77 17.32 -0.59 13.01
N ASP A 78 17.11 0.71 13.06
CA ASP A 78 17.87 1.66 13.86
C ASP A 78 16.87 2.35 14.78
N ASP A 79 17.12 2.32 16.09
CA ASP A 79 16.27 2.91 17.12
C ASP A 79 16.68 4.37 17.35
N SER A 80 16.72 5.15 16.28
CA SER A 80 17.12 6.57 16.29
C SER A 80 15.93 7.43 15.84
N PRO A 81 14.88 7.57 16.70
CA PRO A 81 13.63 8.18 16.31
C PRO A 81 13.80 9.65 15.94
N VAL A 82 13.08 10.09 14.91
CA VAL A 82 13.08 11.46 14.42
C VAL A 82 11.67 12.02 14.41
N CYS A 83 11.53 13.29 14.83
CA CYS A 83 10.28 14.02 14.63
C CYS A 83 10.25 14.54 13.19
N GLY A 84 9.21 14.20 12.43
CA GLY A 84 8.92 14.80 11.14
C GLY A 84 7.76 15.78 11.26
N TYR A 85 7.82 16.88 10.50
CA TYR A 85 6.74 17.85 10.38
C TYR A 85 6.37 18.06 8.91
N ASP A 86 5.08 17.97 8.61
CA ASP A 86 4.52 18.32 7.31
C ASP A 86 3.92 19.73 7.37
N GLN A 87 4.56 20.64 6.65
CA GLN A 87 4.15 22.04 6.59
C GLN A 87 2.81 22.24 5.87
N SER A 88 2.42 21.34 4.98
CA SER A 88 1.21 21.48 4.14
C SER A 88 -0.06 21.25 4.95
N ASN A 89 -0.02 20.37 5.94
CA ASN A 89 -1.17 20.00 6.78
C ASN A 89 -0.95 20.28 8.28
N HIS A 90 0.19 20.89 8.64
CA HIS A 90 0.59 21.22 10.00
C HIS A 90 0.64 20.01 10.96
N GLN A 91 0.98 18.83 10.47
CA GLN A 91 1.08 17.62 11.29
C GLN A 91 2.52 17.31 11.69
N ALA A 92 2.69 16.90 12.95
CA ALA A 92 3.94 16.33 13.46
C ALA A 92 3.76 14.83 13.72
N GLN A 93 4.78 14.04 13.41
CA GLN A 93 4.80 12.60 13.60
C GLN A 93 6.21 12.10 13.93
N THR A 94 6.35 11.21 14.91
CA THR A 94 7.60 10.51 15.18
C THR A 94 7.77 9.33 14.22
N PHE A 95 8.95 9.19 13.64
CA PHE A 95 9.37 8.08 12.80
C PHE A 95 10.52 7.34 13.46
N ASP A 96 10.62 6.03 13.23
CA ASP A 96 11.66 5.19 13.86
C ASP A 96 13.09 5.63 13.49
N SER A 97 13.27 6.17 12.28
CA SER A 97 14.51 6.80 11.83
C SER A 97 14.27 7.72 10.62
N ASP A 98 15.30 8.48 10.23
CA ASP A 98 15.29 9.29 9.00
C ASP A 98 14.94 8.46 7.75
N CYS A 99 15.41 7.21 7.69
CA CYS A 99 15.07 6.31 6.59
C CYS A 99 13.57 6.00 6.56
N TYR A 100 12.97 5.74 7.73
CA TYR A 100 11.53 5.46 7.82
C TYR A 100 10.68 6.69 7.50
N LEU A 101 11.14 7.90 7.84
CA LEU A 101 10.51 9.15 7.41
C LEU A 101 10.51 9.26 5.88
N TYR A 102 11.66 9.07 5.24
CA TYR A 102 11.76 9.13 3.77
C TYR A 102 10.95 8.02 3.08
N LEU A 103 10.97 6.81 3.63
CA LEU A 103 10.16 5.70 3.16
C LEU A 103 8.66 6.02 3.26
N HIS A 104 8.23 6.63 4.36
CA HIS A 104 6.85 7.06 4.56
C HIS A 104 6.43 8.06 3.48
N ASN A 105 7.23 9.11 3.26
CA ASN A 105 6.99 10.08 2.18
C ASN A 105 6.86 9.40 0.81
N ALA A 106 7.73 8.42 0.51
CA ALA A 106 7.68 7.68 -0.75
C ALA A 106 6.41 6.81 -0.90
N CYS A 107 5.94 6.18 0.17
CA CYS A 107 4.77 5.30 0.14
C CYS A 107 3.45 6.07 0.18
N TYR A 108 3.37 7.12 1.00
CA TYR A 108 2.14 7.86 1.27
C TYR A 108 2.01 9.16 0.47
N ARG A 109 3.02 9.52 -0.33
CA ARG A 109 3.10 10.81 -1.04
C ARG A 109 2.97 12.00 -0.10
N THR A 110 3.47 11.85 1.12
CA THR A 110 3.59 12.92 2.11
C THR A 110 4.95 13.61 1.96
N ASN A 111 5.11 14.72 2.66
CA ASN A 111 6.28 15.60 2.56
C ASN A 111 6.80 16.00 3.95
N PHE A 112 6.79 15.05 4.89
CA PHE A 112 7.40 15.25 6.20
C PHE A 112 8.87 15.62 6.04
N MET A 113 9.32 16.63 6.78
CA MET A 113 10.73 17.01 6.88
C MET A 113 11.17 16.84 8.33
N PRO A 114 12.43 16.44 8.61
CA PRO A 114 12.95 16.40 9.97
C PRO A 114 12.75 17.73 10.69
N ASP A 115 12.06 17.71 11.82
CA ASP A 115 11.75 18.88 12.63
C ASP A 115 12.74 19.02 13.78
N LYS A 116 13.56 20.08 13.73
CA LYS A 116 14.55 20.39 14.76
C LYS A 116 13.94 21.07 16.00
N ARG A 117 12.64 21.36 15.99
CA ARG A 117 11.93 22.02 17.10
C ARG A 117 11.41 21.03 18.15
N ASN A 118 11.49 19.71 17.91
CA ASN A 118 10.88 18.68 18.76
C ASN A 118 9.39 18.99 19.05
N LEU A 119 8.60 19.14 17.98
CA LEU A 119 7.13 19.25 18.10
C LEU A 119 6.46 17.89 18.35
N CYS A 120 7.24 16.82 18.27
CA CYS A 120 7.01 15.50 18.82
C CYS A 120 7.85 15.41 20.12
#